data_AF-A0A3N5LW13-F1
#
_entry.id   AF-A0A3N5LW13-F1
#
_cell.length_a   1.000
_cell.length_b   1.000
_cell.length_c   1.000
_cell.angle_alpha   90.00
_cell.angle_beta   90.00
_cell.angle_gamma   90.00
#
_symmetry.space_group_name_H-M   'P 1'
#
loop_
_entity.id
_entity.type
_entity.pdbx_description
1 polymer ?
#
loop_
_entity_poly.entity_id
_entity_poly.type
_entity_poly.pdbx_seq_one_letter_code
_entity_poly.pdbx_strand_id
1 'polypeptide(L)' 'MAARKQFLLRVDPELWKELEKWAADELRSVNAQVEWVLREAVKERKGGRRRR' A
#
# COMPACT_ATOMS: atom_id res chain seq x y z
N MET A 1 -20.41 -5.09 1.36
CA MET A 1 -19.00 -4.63 1.36
C MET A 1 -18.82 -3.70 2.53
N ALA A 2 -17.85 -3.93 3.42
CA ALA A 2 -17.59 -3.01 4.53
C ALA A 2 -17.22 -1.62 3.99
N ALA A 3 -17.75 -0.56 4.59
CA ALA A 3 -17.42 0.81 4.20
C ALA A 3 -15.92 1.05 4.37
N ARG A 4 -15.24 1.49 3.30
CA ARG A 4 -13.82 1.85 3.37
C ARG A 4 -13.69 3.25 3.96
N LYS A 5 -12.77 3.42 4.90
CA LYS A 5 -12.46 4.73 5.48
C LYS A 5 -11.75 5.59 4.42
N GLN A 6 -12.37 6.69 4.02
CA GLN A 6 -11.73 7.72 3.21
C GLN A 6 -10.93 8.66 4.12
N PHE A 7 -9.69 8.94 3.76
CA PHE A 7 -8.83 9.87 4.50
C PHE A 7 -7.89 10.58 3.52
N LEU A 8 -7.55 11.83 3.82
CA LEU A 8 -6.54 12.56 3.07
C LEU A 8 -5.16 12.12 3.52
N LEU A 9 -4.43 11.46 2.64
CA LEU A 9 -3.05 11.05 2.89
C LEU A 9 -2.10 12.16 2.43
N ARG A 10 -1.24 12.63 3.33
CA ARG A 10 -0.07 13.43 2.96
C ARG A 10 1.08 12.47 2.71
N VAL A 11 1.60 12.48 1.49
CA VAL A 11 2.69 11.61 1.06
C VAL A 11 3.70 12.45 0.29
N ASP A 12 4.97 12.08 0.42
CA ASP A 12 6.04 12.65 -0.38
C ASP A 12 5.77 12.43 -1.89
N PRO A 13 5.89 13.46 -2.75
CA PRO A 13 5.59 13.32 -4.17
C PRO A 13 6.46 12.31 -4.92
N GLU A 14 7.71 12.10 -4.52
CA GLU A 14 8.59 11.13 -5.14
C GLU A 14 8.16 9.71 -4.77
N LEU A 15 7.83 9.48 -3.50
CA LEU A 15 7.26 8.21 -3.06
C LEU A 15 5.94 7.89 -3.79
N TRP A 16 5.10 8.90 -4.04
CA TRP A 16 3.87 8.70 -4.80
C TRP A 16 4.12 8.23 -6.23
N LYS A 17 5.10 8.81 -6.93
CA LYS A 17 5.48 8.40 -8.29
C LYS A 17 5.94 6.95 -8.34
N GLU A 18 6.75 6.52 -7.36
CA GLU A 18 7.19 5.12 -7.27
C GLU A 18 6.01 4.17 -7.03
N LEU A 19 5.03 4.57 -6.19
CA LEU A 19 3.80 3.79 -5.98
C LEU A 19 2.92 3.72 -7.24
N GLU A 20 2.83 4.82 -8.01
CA GLU A 20 2.10 4.85 -9.29
C GLU A 20 2.72 3.91 -10.32
N LYS A 21 4.05 3.95 -10.46
CA LYS A 21 4.78 3.06 -11.36
C LYS A 21 4.60 1.59 -10.96
N TRP A 22 4.77 1.27 -9.68
CA TRP A 22 4.58 -0.10 -9.19
C TRP A 22 3.14 -0.59 -9.40
N ALA A 23 2.15 0.28 -9.15
CA ALA A 23 0.76 -0.06 -9.43
C ALA A 23 0.52 -0.36 -10.92
N ALA A 24 1.13 0.42 -11.82
CA ALA A 24 1.05 0.20 -13.26
C ALA A 24 1.71 -1.11 -13.69
N ASP A 25 2.87 -1.43 -13.13
CA ASP A 25 3.60 -2.68 -13.39
C ASP A 25 2.78 -3.92 -12.97
N GLU A 26 1.98 -3.81 -11.90
CA GLU A 26 1.07 -4.87 -11.42
C GLU A 26 -0.36 -4.80 -12.00
N LEU A 27 -0.61 -3.92 -12.98
CA LEU A 27 -1.93 -3.69 -13.58
C LEU A 27 -3.02 -3.42 -12.53
N ARG A 28 -2.68 -2.65 -11.50
CA ARG A 28 -3.53 -2.34 -10.35
C ARG A 28 -3.79 -0.83 -10.25
N SER A 29 -4.91 -0.44 -9.63
CA SER A 29 -5.09 0.96 -9.25
C SER A 29 -4.15 1.35 -8.11
N VAL A 30 -3.71 2.60 -8.10
CA VAL A 30 -2.82 3.14 -7.05
C VAL A 30 -3.43 2.97 -5.66
N ASN A 31 -4.75 3.17 -5.52
CA ASN A 31 -5.43 2.96 -4.24
C ASN A 31 -5.36 1.50 -3.76
N ALA A 32 -5.53 0.53 -4.66
CA ALA A 32 -5.39 -0.87 -4.31
C ALA A 32 -3.93 -1.26 -4.02
N GLN A 33 -2.96 -0.63 -4.70
CA GLN A 33 -1.54 -0.78 -4.40
C GLN A 33 -1.19 -0.28 -2.99
N VAL A 34 -1.63 0.94 -2.65
CA VAL A 34 -1.45 1.51 -1.30
C VAL A 34 -2.07 0.61 -0.24
N GLU A 35 -3.29 0.12 -0.47
CA GLU A 35 -3.93 -0.81 0.47
C GLU A 35 -3.12 -2.10 0.67
N TRP A 36 -2.58 -2.67 -0.40
CA TRP A 36 -1.74 -3.86 -0.34
C TRP A 36 -0.46 -3.62 0.47
N VAL A 37 0.27 -2.54 0.18
CA VAL A 37 1.51 -2.16 0.90
C VAL A 37 1.24 -1.98 2.40
N LEU A 38 0.17 -1.27 2.75
CA LEU A 38 -0.20 -1.04 4.15
C LEU A 38 -0.56 -2.35 4.87
N ARG A 39 -1.25 -3.28 4.18
CA ARG A 39 -1.59 -4.60 4.73
C ARG A 39 -0.34 -5.42 5.01
N GLU A 40 0.59 -5.50 4.07
CA GLU A 40 1.83 -6.25 4.26
C GLU A 40 2.70 -5.61 5.35
N ALA A 41 2.84 -4.29 5.39
CA ALA A 41 3.58 -3.60 6.46
C ALA A 41 3.00 -3.89 7.86
N VAL A 42 1.67 -3.89 8.02
CA VAL A 42 1.01 -4.23 9.29
C VAL A 42 1.22 -5.71 9.64
N LYS A 43 1.14 -6.60 8.66
CA LYS A 43 1.36 -8.05 8.84
C LYS A 43 2.80 -8.33 9.26
N GLU A 44 3.79 -7.72 8.61
CA GLU A 44 5.20 -7.79 8.98
C GLU A 44 5.40 -7.30 10.42
N ARG A 45 4.86 -6.13 10.77
CA ARG A 45 4.92 -5.59 12.14
C ARG A 45 4.30 -6.54 13.18
N LYS A 46 3.24 -7.25 12.84
CA LYS A 46 2.57 -8.23 13.70
C LYS A 46 3.31 -9.57 13.83
N GLY A 47 4.48 -9.72 13.22
CA GLY A 47 5.28 -10.95 13.26
C GLY A 47 5.01 -11.90 12.09
N GLY A 48 4.36 -11.43 11.04
CA GLY A 48 4.00 -12.17 9.83
C GLY A 48 5.16 -12.44 8.86
N ARG A 49 6.38 -12.61 9.38
CA ARG A 49 7.41 -13.50 8.83
C ARG A 49 8.52 -13.60 9.88
N ARG A 50 8.67 -14.80 10.44
CA ARG A 50 9.95 -15.27 10.99
C ARG A 50 11.03 -14.82 10.02
N ARG A 51 11.94 -13.98 10.48
CA ARG A 51 13.28 -13.84 9.89
C ARG A 51 13.81 -15.25 9.64
N ARG A 52 13.91 -15.64 8.38
CA ARG A 52 14.83 -16.66 7.90
C ARG A 52 15.56 -16.02 6.74
#